data_AF-A0A377ZNB0-F1
#
_entry.id   AF-A0A377ZNB0-F1
#
_cell.length_a   1.000
_cell.length_b   1.000
_cell.length_c   1.000
_cell.angle_alpha   90.00
_cell.angle_beta   90.00
_cell.angle_gamma   90.00
#
_symmetry.space_group_name_H-M   'P 1'
#
loop_
_entity.id
_entity.type
_entity.pdbx_description
1 polymer ?
#
loop_
_entity_poly.entity_id
_entity_poly.type
_entity_poly.pdbx_seq_one_letter_code
_entity_poly.pdbx_strand_id
1 'polypeptide(L)'
;MITNPQTTAASPDMAIPFGLKFSGYARYGAHFQTGDQKYVGVDGSYNGASAIGRLGNESNGGEFQISKAFKSAQGAIWDLNVMFDHWSDEVNLKKAYVGVTNVLESNPNAYIWAGRDFHQRPQQGSTTTSG
;
A
#
# COMPACT_ATOMS: atom_id res chain seq x y z
N MET A 1 -26.68 17.44 3.90
CA MET A 1 -25.53 17.44 2.99
C MET A 1 -24.49 16.51 3.57
N ILE A 2 -24.20 15.40 2.89
CA ILE A 2 -23.13 14.49 3.29
C ILE A 2 -21.87 14.99 2.59
N THR A 3 -20.93 15.58 3.35
CA THR A 3 -19.61 15.89 2.84
C THR A 3 -18.84 14.57 2.74
N ASN A 4 -18.78 13.97 1.55
CA ASN A 4 -17.80 12.91 1.30
C ASN A 4 -16.42 13.48 1.70
N PRO A 5 -15.63 12.78 2.52
CA PRO A 5 -14.25 13.18 2.74
C PRO A 5 -13.52 13.04 1.41
N GLN A 6 -13.41 14.16 0.69
CA GLN A 6 -12.51 14.28 -0.44
C GLN A 6 -11.11 14.11 0.15
N THR A 7 -10.55 12.91 0.00
CA THR A 7 -9.13 12.71 0.18
C THR A 7 -8.47 13.72 -0.74
N THR A 8 -7.77 14.69 -0.17
CA THR A 8 -6.87 15.55 -0.92
C THR A 8 -5.97 14.60 -1.69
N ALA A 9 -6.04 14.64 -3.02
CA ALA A 9 -5.03 13.99 -3.85
C ALA A 9 -3.70 14.42 -3.26
N ALA A 10 -2.88 13.46 -2.83
CA ALA A 10 -1.61 13.76 -2.21
C ALA A 10 -0.86 14.71 -3.15
N SER A 11 -0.65 15.95 -2.72
CA SER A 11 0.27 16.84 -3.41
C SER A 11 1.60 16.10 -3.38
N PRO A 12 2.23 15.81 -4.54
CA PRO A 12 3.46 15.06 -4.55
C PRO A 12 4.50 15.90 -3.81
N ASP A 13 4.76 15.53 -2.56
CA ASP A 13 5.94 15.97 -1.85
C ASP A 13 7.14 15.30 -2.53
N MET A 14 7.65 16.00 -3.54
CA MET A 14 8.76 15.58 -4.40
C MET A 14 10.12 15.78 -3.71
N ALA A 15 10.16 15.84 -2.38
CA ALA A 15 11.37 16.05 -1.59
C ALA A 15 12.33 14.84 -1.59
N ILE A 16 12.00 13.73 -2.25
CA ILE A 16 12.97 12.64 -2.48
C ILE A 16 13.70 12.96 -3.79
N PRO A 17 15.02 13.19 -3.76
CA PRO A 17 15.77 13.55 -4.96
C PRO A 17 15.53 12.50 -6.05
N PHE A 18 15.39 12.97 -7.30
CA PHE A 18 15.27 12.11 -8.49
C PHE A 18 16.18 10.88 -8.34
N GLY A 19 15.58 9.69 -8.23
CA GLY A 19 16.31 8.53 -7.71
C GLY A 19 15.44 7.29 -7.51
N LEU A 20 16.12 6.22 -7.11
CA LEU A 20 15.51 4.95 -6.72
C LEU A 20 15.06 5.03 -5.26
N LYS A 21 13.82 4.66 -4.98
CA LYS A 21 13.25 4.56 -3.64
C LYS A 21 12.78 3.14 -3.38
N PHE A 22 13.08 2.65 -2.19
CA PHE A 22 12.48 1.45 -1.63
C PHE A 22 11.45 1.84 -0.56
N SER A 23 10.29 1.18 -0.57
CA SER A 23 9.25 1.34 0.44
C SER A 23 8.49 0.03 0.61
N GLY A 24 7.87 -0.21 1.76
CA GLY A 24 7.11 -1.43 1.97
C GLY A 24 6.50 -1.51 3.37
N TYR A 25 5.77 -2.61 3.59
CA TYR A 25 5.22 -3.01 4.88
C TYR A 25 5.52 -4.49 5.09
N ALA A 26 5.99 -4.88 6.26
CA ALA A 26 6.27 -6.28 6.54
C ALA A 26 6.00 -6.61 8.01
N ARG A 27 5.60 -7.85 8.26
CA ARG A 27 5.50 -8.45 9.58
C ARG A 27 6.08 -9.86 9.54
N TYR A 28 7.03 -10.11 10.43
CA TYR A 28 7.66 -11.41 10.59
C TYR A 28 7.83 -11.69 12.08
N GLY A 29 7.43 -12.88 12.51
CA GLY A 29 7.49 -13.30 13.90
C GLY A 29 7.49 -14.82 14.04
N ALA A 30 7.56 -15.24 15.30
CA ALA A 30 7.52 -16.64 15.69
C ALA A 30 6.31 -16.88 16.60
N HIS A 31 5.71 -18.05 16.46
CA HIS A 31 4.59 -18.51 17.29
C HIS A 31 5.03 -19.80 17.97
N PHE A 32 4.75 -19.90 19.27
CA PHE A 32 4.94 -21.12 20.06
C PHE A 32 3.61 -21.46 20.72
N GLN A 33 3.21 -22.73 20.67
CA GLN A 33 1.97 -23.21 21.28
C GLN A 33 2.19 -24.55 21.98
N THR A 34 1.44 -24.79 23.05
CA THR A 34 1.42 -26.07 23.78
C THR A 34 0.24 -26.97 23.36
N GLY A 35 -0.64 -26.52 22.44
CA GLY A 35 -1.85 -27.25 21.99
C GLY A 35 -2.06 -27.18 20.47
N ASP A 36 -3.30 -27.35 19.99
CA ASP A 36 -3.60 -27.59 18.56
C ASP A 36 -3.81 -26.32 17.70
N GLN A 37 -3.95 -25.13 18.29
CA GLN A 37 -4.34 -23.89 17.59
C GLN A 37 -3.26 -22.80 17.65
N LYS A 38 -2.79 -22.35 16.48
CA LYS A 38 -1.69 -21.35 16.30
C LYS A 38 -2.14 -19.90 16.39
N TYR A 39 -3.44 -19.69 16.22
CA TYR A 39 -4.07 -18.39 16.22
C TYR A 39 -5.29 -18.45 17.14
N VAL A 40 -5.60 -17.31 17.77
CA VAL A 40 -6.80 -17.14 18.59
C VAL A 40 -7.95 -16.74 17.68
N GLY A 41 -9.00 -17.55 17.66
CA GLY A 41 -10.25 -17.30 16.92
C GLY A 41 -11.47 -17.32 17.85
N VAL A 42 -12.55 -16.68 17.41
CA VAL A 42 -13.90 -16.83 17.97
C VAL A 42 -14.75 -17.67 17.02
N ASP A 43 -15.81 -18.29 17.53
CA ASP A 43 -16.77 -19.01 16.70
C ASP A 43 -17.30 -18.10 15.58
N GLY A 44 -17.17 -18.56 14.33
CA GLY A 44 -17.49 -17.79 13.12
C GLY A 44 -16.32 -17.07 12.45
N SER A 45 -15.11 -17.12 13.03
CA SER A 45 -13.87 -16.61 12.40
C SER A 45 -13.37 -17.55 11.29
N TYR A 46 -14.15 -17.71 10.22
CA TYR A 46 -13.64 -18.33 9.01
C TYR A 46 -12.80 -17.32 8.22
N ASN A 47 -11.62 -17.75 7.78
CA ASN A 47 -10.78 -17.05 6.81
C ASN A 47 -10.01 -15.80 7.30
N GLY A 48 -9.42 -15.87 8.52
CA GLY A 48 -8.42 -14.88 8.97
C GLY A 48 -8.95 -13.48 9.29
N ALA A 49 -10.24 -13.22 9.08
CA ALA A 49 -10.92 -12.01 9.52
C ALA A 49 -11.43 -12.21 10.96
N SER A 50 -10.50 -12.37 11.89
CA SER A 50 -10.88 -12.30 13.29
C SER A 50 -11.16 -10.83 13.61
N ALA A 51 -12.36 -10.53 14.11
CA ALA A 51 -12.68 -9.25 14.73
C ALA A 51 -11.88 -9.01 16.05
N ILE A 52 -10.94 -9.91 16.40
CA ILE A 52 -10.04 -9.82 17.54
C ILE A 52 -8.74 -9.10 17.12
N GLY A 53 -8.08 -8.45 18.08
CA GLY A 53 -6.84 -7.72 17.87
C GLY A 53 -5.72 -8.53 17.18
N ARG A 54 -4.89 -7.81 16.42
CA ARG A 54 -3.82 -8.37 15.56
C ARG A 54 -2.53 -8.72 16.32
N LEU A 55 -2.36 -8.24 17.55
CA LEU A 55 -1.11 -8.42 18.30
C LEU A 55 -0.88 -9.91 18.62
N GLY A 56 0.25 -10.46 18.14
CA GLY A 56 0.60 -11.87 18.34
C GLY A 56 -0.31 -12.86 17.61
N ASN A 57 -1.17 -12.39 16.70
CA ASN A 57 -2.21 -13.20 16.06
C ASN A 57 -2.22 -13.09 14.52
N GLU A 58 -1.06 -12.87 13.89
CA GLU A 58 -0.94 -12.72 12.43
C GLU A 58 0.14 -13.64 11.84
N SER A 59 -0.03 -14.04 10.58
CA SER A 59 1.01 -14.77 9.85
C SER A 59 2.07 -13.83 9.26
N ASN A 60 3.19 -14.43 8.85
CA ASN A 60 4.31 -13.74 8.23
C ASN A 60 4.00 -13.29 6.80
N GLY A 61 4.56 -12.15 6.42
CA GLY A 61 4.56 -11.67 5.04
C GLY A 61 4.73 -10.16 4.95
N GLY A 62 4.67 -9.63 3.73
CA GLY A 62 4.82 -8.21 3.50
C GLY A 62 4.62 -7.80 2.04
N GLU A 63 4.61 -6.49 1.83
CA GLU A 63 4.59 -5.82 0.54
C GLU A 63 5.87 -5.00 0.38
N PHE A 64 6.45 -5.06 -0.82
CA PHE A 64 7.73 -4.45 -1.15
C PHE A 64 7.60 -3.69 -2.46
N GLN A 65 7.87 -2.40 -2.43
CA GLN A 65 7.78 -1.50 -3.57
C GLN A 65 9.13 -0.87 -3.88
N ILE A 66 9.46 -0.88 -5.16
CA ILE A 66 10.54 -0.10 -5.73
C ILE A 66 9.91 0.97 -6.61
N SER A 67 10.32 2.22 -6.42
CA SER A 67 9.95 3.30 -7.32
C SER A 67 11.17 4.06 -7.83
N LYS A 68 11.04 4.65 -9.02
CA LYS A 68 12.06 5.51 -9.60
C LYS A 68 11.41 6.75 -10.19
N ALA A 69 11.89 7.91 -9.78
CA ALA A 69 11.46 9.18 -10.34
C ALA A 69 12.59 9.87 -11.14
N PHE A 70 12.26 10.48 -12.26
CA PHE A 70 13.20 11.28 -13.06
C PHE A 70 12.50 12.42 -13.79
N LYS A 71 13.26 13.49 -14.06
CA LYS A 71 12.79 14.64 -14.85
C LYS A 71 13.42 14.61 -16.24
N SER A 72 12.58 14.72 -17.26
CA SER A 72 13.01 14.88 -18.65
C SER A 72 13.59 16.27 -18.91
N ALA A 73 14.32 16.43 -20.01
CA ALA A 73 14.87 17.72 -20.40
C ALA A 73 13.77 18.80 -20.60
N GLN A 74 12.60 18.40 -21.06
CA GLN A 74 11.42 19.27 -21.28
C GLN A 74 10.62 19.53 -19.99
N GLY A 75 11.07 18.99 -18.85
CA GLY A 75 10.50 19.28 -17.55
C GLY A 75 9.39 18.35 -17.08
N ALA A 76 8.89 17.44 -17.93
CA ALA A 76 7.99 16.38 -17.51
C ALA A 76 8.66 15.50 -16.44
N ILE A 77 7.91 15.16 -15.40
CA ILE A 77 8.39 14.35 -14.29
C ILE A 77 7.69 13.00 -14.34
N TRP A 78 8.49 11.94 -14.43
CA TRP A 78 8.04 10.56 -14.54
C TRP A 78 8.30 9.81 -13.25
N ASP A 79 7.41 8.88 -12.91
CA ASP A 79 7.62 7.88 -11.87
C ASP A 79 7.25 6.48 -12.35
N LEU A 80 8.10 5.50 -12.03
CA LEU A 80 7.84 4.08 -12.28
C LEU A 80 7.69 3.39 -10.93
N ASN A 81 6.70 2.52 -10.80
CA ASN A 81 6.42 1.83 -9.55
C ASN A 81 6.13 0.36 -9.81
N VAL A 82 6.84 -0.50 -9.07
CA VAL A 82 6.60 -1.93 -9.05
C VAL A 82 6.49 -2.38 -7.60
N MET A 83 5.42 -3.09 -7.26
CA MET A 83 5.20 -3.64 -5.94
C MET A 83 4.91 -5.13 -6.03
N PHE A 84 5.61 -5.89 -5.21
CA PHE A 84 5.37 -7.31 -4.97
C PHE A 84 4.84 -7.51 -3.57
N ASP A 85 3.99 -8.50 -3.37
CA ASP A 85 3.71 -9.01 -2.03
C ASP A 85 4.20 -10.44 -1.88
N HIS A 86 4.38 -10.82 -0.62
CA HIS A 86 4.70 -12.16 -0.20
C HIS A 86 3.85 -12.48 1.02
N TRP A 87 3.01 -13.50 0.90
CA TRP A 87 2.22 -14.04 1.99
C TRP A 87 2.30 -15.57 1.93
N SER A 88 2.72 -16.20 3.03
CA SER A 88 3.01 -17.64 3.06
C SER A 88 4.08 -18.06 2.04
N ASP A 89 3.73 -18.83 1.01
CA ASP A 89 4.67 -19.34 -0.02
C ASP A 89 4.45 -18.67 -1.39
N GLU A 90 3.55 -17.70 -1.46
CA GLU A 90 3.15 -17.05 -2.71
C GLU A 90 3.75 -15.65 -2.83
N VAL A 91 4.23 -15.34 -4.04
CA VAL A 91 4.69 -14.00 -4.42
C VAL A 91 3.79 -13.49 -5.55
N ASN A 92 3.21 -12.30 -5.39
CA ASN A 92 2.37 -11.71 -6.42
C ASN A 92 2.82 -10.32 -6.83
N LEU A 93 2.57 -9.98 -8.10
CA LEU A 93 2.70 -8.62 -8.60
C LEU A 93 1.46 -7.81 -8.21
N LYS A 94 1.61 -6.89 -7.24
CA LYS A 94 0.52 -6.05 -6.75
C LYS A 94 0.38 -4.76 -7.54
N LYS A 95 1.50 -4.09 -7.85
CA LYS A 95 1.52 -2.87 -8.65
C LYS A 95 2.57 -2.95 -9.75
N ALA A 96 2.24 -2.40 -10.90
CA ALA A 96 3.14 -2.17 -12.01
C ALA A 96 2.54 -1.04 -12.85
N TYR A 97 2.96 0.20 -12.58
CA TYR A 97 2.44 1.37 -13.27
C TYR A 97 3.51 2.43 -13.49
N VAL A 98 3.25 3.29 -14.47
CA VAL A 98 4.00 4.51 -14.73
C VAL A 98 3.08 5.70 -14.54
N GLY A 99 3.63 6.76 -13.96
CA GLY A 99 2.99 8.04 -13.78
C GLY A 99 3.79 9.16 -14.41
N VAL A 100 3.10 10.22 -14.81
CA VAL A 100 3.73 11.42 -15.33
C VAL A 100 2.94 12.67 -14.93
N THR A 101 3.67 13.73 -14.63
CA THR A 101 3.11 15.09 -14.47
C THR A 101 3.92 16.11 -15.27
N ASN A 102 3.39 17.33 -15.37
CA ASN A 102 3.97 18.43 -16.13
C ASN A 102 4.14 18.10 -17.63
N VAL A 103 3.08 17.54 -18.24
CA VAL A 103 3.01 17.19 -19.68
C VAL A 103 1.92 17.92 -20.45
N LEU A 104 0.93 18.51 -19.75
CA LEU A 104 -0.14 19.28 -20.37
C LEU A 104 0.03 20.75 -19.99
N GLU A 105 0.31 21.62 -20.95
CA GLU A 105 0.42 23.07 -20.69
C GLU A 105 -0.86 23.65 -20.09
N SER A 106 -2.02 23.15 -20.52
CA SER A 106 -3.32 23.57 -20.01
C SER A 106 -3.58 23.14 -18.57
N ASN A 107 -2.85 22.12 -18.08
CA ASN A 107 -3.03 21.53 -16.75
C ASN A 107 -1.67 21.04 -16.21
N PRO A 108 -0.75 21.95 -15.83
CA PRO A 108 0.64 21.61 -15.53
C PRO A 108 0.79 20.65 -14.33
N ASN A 109 -0.20 20.61 -13.44
CA ASN A 109 -0.23 19.73 -12.26
C ASN A 109 -1.02 18.44 -12.47
N ALA A 110 -1.57 18.20 -13.67
CA ALA A 110 -2.28 16.95 -13.93
C ALA A 110 -1.32 15.77 -13.77
N TYR A 111 -1.80 14.71 -13.12
CA TYR A 111 -1.11 13.44 -13.01
C TYR A 111 -1.81 12.40 -13.85
N ILE A 112 -1.08 11.87 -14.84
CA ILE A 112 -1.57 10.85 -15.76
C ILE A 112 -0.81 9.56 -15.44
N TRP A 113 -1.53 8.44 -15.39
CA TRP A 113 -0.93 7.15 -15.08
C TRP A 113 -1.51 6.03 -15.94
N ALA A 114 -0.73 4.97 -16.11
CA ALA A 114 -1.16 3.76 -16.78
C ALA A 114 -0.51 2.53 -16.15
N GLY A 115 -1.27 1.44 -16.07
CA GLY A 115 -0.82 0.16 -15.52
C GLY A 115 -1.71 -0.33 -14.38
N ARG A 116 -1.17 -1.25 -13.57
CA ARG A 116 -1.85 -1.81 -12.40
C ARG A 116 -1.46 -1.00 -11.16
N ASP A 117 -2.43 -0.31 -10.55
CA ASP A 117 -2.26 0.43 -9.29
C ASP A 117 -3.41 0.17 -8.31
N PHE A 118 -3.15 0.42 -7.01
CA PHE A 118 -4.18 0.58 -6.01
C PHE A 118 -4.65 2.04 -5.95
N HIS A 119 -5.58 2.37 -6.82
CA HIS A 119 -6.17 3.70 -6.82
C HIS A 119 -7.14 3.86 -5.65
N GLN A 120 -6.89 4.85 -4.78
CA GLN A 120 -7.80 5.33 -3.74
C GLN A 120 -8.45 4.25 -2.87
N ARG A 121 -7.68 3.33 -2.27
CA ARG A 121 -8.24 2.47 -1.23
C ARG A 121 -8.43 3.27 0.06
N PRO A 122 -9.66 3.43 0.60
CA PRO A 122 -9.84 3.96 1.94
C PRO A 122 -9.13 3.02 2.93
N GLN A 123 -8.19 3.55 3.70
CA GLN A 123 -7.57 2.80 4.78
C GLN A 123 -8.61 2.67 5.90
N GLN A 124 -9.19 1.48 6.08
CA GLN A 124 -9.94 1.18 7.31
C GLN A 124 -8.91 1.03 8.43
N GLY A 125 -8.70 2.12 9.19
CA GLY A 125 -8.02 2.04 10.47
C GLY A 125 -8.83 1.16 11.41
N SER A 126 -8.18 0.25 12.12
CA SER A 126 -8.80 -0.48 13.22
C SER A 126 -9.06 0.49 14.37
N THR A 127 -10.19 1.20 14.32
CA THR A 127 -10.68 1.95 15.48
C THR A 127 -11.35 0.96 16.42
N THR A 128 -10.63 0.54 17.46
CA THR A 128 -11.25 -0.08 18.64
C THR A 128 -12.07 0.99 19.34
N THR A 129 -13.38 1.00 19.11
CA THR A 129 -14.31 1.74 19.97
C THR A 129 -14.49 0.92 21.25
N SER A 130 -13.75 1.27 22.30
CA SER A 130 -14.12 0.88 23.66
C SER A 130 -15.36 1.68 24.06
N GLY A 131 -16.51 1.01 24.15
CA GLY A 131 -17.67 1.49 24.90
C GLY A 131 -17.50 1.21 26.39
#